data_AF-A0A9D2G5L5-F1
#
_entry.id   AF-A0A9D2G5L5-F1
#
_cell.length_a   1.000
_cell.length_b   1.000
_cell.length_c   1.000
_cell.angle_alpha   90.00
_cell.angle_beta   90.00
_cell.angle_gamma   90.00
#
_symmetry.space_group_name_H-M   'P 1'
#
loop_
_entity.id
_entity.type
_entity.pdbx_description
1 polymer ?
#
loop_
_entity_poly.entity_id
_entity_poly.type
_entity_poly.pdbx_seq_one_letter_code
_entity_poly.pdbx_strand_id
1 'polypeptide(L)'
;MSSQYHLGKGLHDAEVMKINEIQLLYDYHEKNPRRNYLEIELNSSQALFDRNIKAVRLYNYKIIEGDLTLIGTWWLDDQIVSQGSFLVVKMQFRSQCAIHKLTVKCSDYELIK
;
A
#
# COMPACT_ATOMS: atom_id res chain seq x y z
N MET A 1 -14.51 0.22 18.86
CA MET A 1 -13.52 -0.85 18.61
C MET A 1 -12.99 -0.65 17.19
N SER A 2 -11.73 -0.25 17.02
CA SER A 2 -11.09 -0.18 15.70
C SER A 2 -10.57 -1.57 15.35
N SER A 3 -11.23 -2.26 14.42
CA SER A 3 -10.74 -3.53 13.89
C SER A 3 -9.45 -3.31 13.11
N GLN A 4 -8.40 -4.05 13.46
CA GLN A 4 -7.12 -4.06 12.74
C GLN A 4 -7.15 -5.18 11.69
N TYR A 5 -6.78 -4.84 10.46
CA TYR A 5 -6.67 -5.77 9.33
C TYR A 5 -5.27 -5.66 8.70
N HIS A 6 -4.89 -6.61 7.86
CA HIS A 6 -3.65 -6.61 7.07
C HIS A 6 -3.99 -6.57 5.58
N LEU A 7 -3.07 -6.13 4.72
CA LEU A 7 -3.15 -6.06 3.24
C LEU A 7 -3.11 -7.44 2.57
N GLY A 8 -3.76 -8.44 3.19
CA GLY A 8 -3.54 -9.84 2.92
C GLY A 8 -2.41 -10.35 3.82
N LYS A 9 -2.61 -11.52 4.42
CA LYS A 9 -1.63 -12.13 5.35
C LYS A 9 -0.30 -12.52 4.69
N GLY A 10 0.01 -12.03 3.48
CA GLY A 10 0.87 -12.72 2.53
C GLY A 10 1.93 -11.91 1.81
N LEU A 11 2.08 -10.61 2.08
CA LEU A 11 3.08 -9.79 1.41
C LEU A 11 4.47 -9.86 2.03
N HIS A 12 4.63 -10.49 3.20
CA HIS A 12 5.95 -10.68 3.83
C HIS A 12 6.95 -11.31 2.84
N ASP A 13 8.14 -10.70 2.72
CA ASP A 13 9.21 -11.02 1.78
C ASP A 13 8.94 -10.68 0.29
N ALA A 14 7.83 -9.99 -0.03
CA ALA A 14 7.65 -9.41 -1.35
C ALA A 14 8.60 -8.22 -1.55
N GLU A 15 9.34 -8.20 -2.65
CA GLU A 15 10.25 -7.09 -2.99
C GLU A 15 9.49 -5.98 -3.71
N VAL A 16 9.72 -4.73 -3.30
CA VAL A 16 9.17 -3.55 -4.00
C VAL A 16 9.97 -3.30 -5.27
N MET A 17 9.31 -3.50 -6.41
CA MET A 17 9.92 -3.33 -7.73
C MET A 17 9.78 -1.90 -8.23
N LYS A 18 8.63 -1.28 -7.95
CA LYS A 18 8.31 0.05 -8.47
C LYS A 18 7.25 0.72 -7.62
N ILE A 19 7.29 2.05 -7.59
CA ILE A 19 6.25 2.89 -6.99
C ILE A 19 5.77 3.87 -8.03
N ASN A 20 4.46 3.91 -8.27
CA ASN A 20 3.82 4.87 -9.17
C ASN A 20 2.84 5.74 -8.37
N GLU A 21 2.95 7.05 -8.55
CA GLU A 21 1.98 8.04 -8.07
C GLU A 21 1.13 8.48 -9.26
N ILE A 22 -0.15 8.14 -9.27
CA ILE A 22 -1.01 8.33 -10.45
C ILE A 22 -2.17 9.26 -10.08
N GLN A 23 -2.30 10.34 -10.84
CA GLN A 23 -3.47 11.21 -10.80
C GLN A 23 -4.51 10.69 -11.79
N LEU A 24 -5.76 10.60 -11.33
CA LEU A 24 -6.90 10.20 -12.15
C LEU A 24 -7.63 11.45 -12.63
N LEU A 25 -8.29 11.32 -13.79
CA LEU A 25 -9.19 12.36 -14.26
C LEU A 25 -10.37 12.48 -13.28
N TYR A 26 -10.60 13.69 -12.79
CA TYR A 26 -11.69 13.95 -11.86
C TYR A 26 -13.04 13.82 -12.57
N ASP A 27 -13.80 12.77 -12.24
CA ASP A 27 -15.18 12.64 -12.68
C ASP A 27 -16.13 13.28 -11.65
N TYR A 28 -16.74 14.41 -12.02
CA TYR A 28 -17.65 15.14 -11.15
C TYR A 28 -19.05 14.51 -11.06
N HIS A 29 -19.35 13.49 -11.88
CA HIS A 29 -20.60 12.75 -11.80
C HIS A 29 -20.57 11.64 -10.73
N GLU A 30 -19.38 11.20 -10.31
CA GLU A 30 -19.26 10.22 -9.25
C GLU A 30 -19.48 10.86 -7.87
N LYS A 31 -20.27 10.19 -7.02
CA LYS A 31 -20.54 10.65 -5.64
C LYS A 31 -19.26 10.68 -4.77
N ASN A 32 -18.30 9.79 -5.04
CA ASN A 32 -17.03 9.68 -4.34
C ASN A 32 -15.89 9.43 -5.36
N PRO A 33 -15.48 10.46 -6.12
CA PRO A 33 -14.56 10.27 -7.22
C PRO A 33 -13.17 9.85 -6.74
N ARG A 34 -12.59 8.86 -7.41
CA ARG A 34 -11.18 8.50 -7.25
C ARG A 34 -10.32 9.54 -7.97
N ARG A 35 -9.50 10.26 -7.20
CA ARG A 35 -8.68 11.39 -7.68
C ARG A 35 -7.24 11.00 -7.95
N ASN A 36 -6.73 10.05 -7.18
CA ASN A 36 -5.38 9.54 -7.33
C ASN A 36 -5.29 8.12 -6.77
N TYR A 37 -4.17 7.46 -7.04
CA TYR A 37 -3.76 6.27 -6.31
C TYR A 37 -2.24 6.15 -6.23
N LEU A 38 -1.79 5.51 -5.15
CA LEU A 38 -0.42 5.03 -5.00
C LEU A 38 -0.42 3.57 -5.38
N GLU A 39 0.43 3.18 -6.33
CA GLU A 39 0.62 1.80 -6.72
C GLU A 39 2.04 1.36 -6.33
N ILE A 40 2.11 0.28 -5.56
CA ILE A 40 3.36 -0.36 -5.18
C ILE A 40 3.40 -1.70 -5.91
N GLU A 41 4.23 -1.79 -6.94
CA GLU A 41 4.45 -3.04 -7.68
C GLU A 41 5.43 -3.93 -6.91
N LEU A 42 5.09 -5.21 -6.82
CA LEU A 42 5.75 -6.19 -5.98
C LEU A 42 6.20 -7.40 -6.79
N ASN A 43 7.40 -7.89 -6.50
CA ASN A 43 7.80 -9.24 -6.82
C ASN A 43 7.46 -10.15 -5.63
N SER A 44 6.29 -10.77 -5.69
CA SER A 44 5.79 -11.68 -4.65
C SER A 44 6.21 -13.14 -4.86
N SER A 45 7.11 -13.45 -5.80
CA SER A 45 7.57 -14.83 -6.04
C SER A 45 8.15 -15.50 -4.79
N GLN A 46 8.73 -14.70 -3.90
CA GLN A 46 9.29 -15.13 -2.62
C GLN A 46 8.35 -14.87 -1.43
N ALA A 47 7.17 -14.31 -1.68
CA ALA A 47 6.25 -13.97 -0.61
C ALA A 47 5.78 -15.22 0.16
N LEU A 48 5.67 -15.08 1.48
CA LEU A 48 5.52 -16.23 2.37
C LEU A 48 4.14 -16.91 2.25
N PHE A 49 3.10 -16.16 1.87
CA PHE A 49 1.74 -16.73 1.78
C PHE A 49 1.02 -16.50 0.44
N ASP A 50 1.02 -15.28 -0.13
CA ASP A 50 0.37 -15.03 -1.42
C ASP A 50 1.36 -14.55 -2.46
N ARG A 51 1.73 -15.47 -3.36
CA ARG A 51 2.71 -15.26 -4.43
C ARG A 51 2.10 -14.73 -5.72
N ASN A 52 0.80 -14.44 -5.73
CA ASN A 52 0.13 -13.95 -6.92
C ASN A 52 -0.02 -12.43 -6.90
N ILE A 53 0.14 -11.77 -5.74
CA ILE A 53 -0.06 -10.33 -5.66
C ILE A 53 1.10 -9.61 -6.36
N LYS A 54 0.80 -8.92 -7.47
CA LYS A 54 1.76 -8.15 -8.26
C LYS A 54 1.80 -6.68 -7.90
N ALA A 55 0.72 -6.14 -7.33
CA ALA A 55 0.72 -4.76 -6.86
C ALA A 55 -0.31 -4.50 -5.75
N VAL A 56 -0.05 -3.47 -4.96
CA VAL A 56 -0.99 -2.89 -4.01
C VAL A 56 -1.35 -1.48 -4.50
N ARG A 57 -2.64 -1.21 -4.66
CA ARG A 57 -3.16 0.13 -4.98
C ARG A 57 -3.86 0.73 -3.78
N LEU A 58 -3.54 1.98 -3.45
CA LEU A 58 -4.18 2.77 -2.40
C LEU A 58 -4.87 3.97 -3.04
N TYR A 59 -6.19 4.03 -2.99
CA TYR A 59 -6.98 5.07 -3.67
C TYR A 59 -7.22 6.30 -2.81
N ASN A 60 -7.22 7.48 -3.45
CA ASN A 60 -7.32 8.78 -2.77
C ASN A 60 -6.30 8.89 -1.64
N TYR A 61 -5.06 8.51 -1.95
CA TYR A 61 -4.00 8.39 -0.97
C TYR A 61 -3.43 9.75 -0.57
N LYS A 62 -2.91 9.80 0.65
CA LYS A 62 -2.06 10.85 1.19
C LYS A 62 -1.01 10.23 2.10
N ILE A 63 0.26 10.49 1.83
CA ILE A 63 1.36 10.08 2.71
C ILE A 63 1.29 10.92 3.99
N ILE A 64 1.31 10.24 5.13
CA ILE A 64 1.29 10.83 6.47
C ILE A 64 2.67 10.78 7.11
N GLU A 65 3.43 9.72 6.82
CA GLU A 65 4.78 9.49 7.37
C GLU A 65 5.59 8.65 6.37
N GLY A 66 6.89 8.92 6.30
CA GLY A 66 7.81 8.21 5.42
C GLY A 66 7.97 8.86 4.05
N ASP A 67 8.76 8.22 3.21
CA ASP A 67 8.99 8.60 1.83
C ASP A 67 8.85 7.38 0.91
N LEU A 68 8.88 7.63 -0.40
CA LEU A 68 8.68 6.61 -1.44
C LEU A 68 10.00 6.02 -1.96
N THR A 69 11.13 6.21 -1.27
CA THR A 69 12.42 5.61 -1.65
C THR A 69 12.53 4.16 -1.17
N LEU A 70 11.56 3.33 -1.58
CA LEU A 70 11.39 1.95 -1.11
C LEU A 70 11.73 0.90 -2.19
N ILE A 71 12.12 1.30 -3.40
CA ILE A 71 12.49 0.36 -4.46
C ILE A 71 13.68 -0.51 -4.01
N GLY A 72 13.57 -1.82 -4.20
CA GLY A 72 14.56 -2.80 -3.76
C GLY A 72 14.49 -3.11 -2.26
N THR A 73 13.45 -2.68 -1.56
CA THR A 73 13.18 -3.07 -0.17
C THR A 73 12.17 -4.22 -0.11
N TRP A 74 12.24 -5.02 0.96
CA TRP A 74 11.34 -6.14 1.19
C TRP A 74 10.24 -5.77 2.17
N TRP A 75 9.02 -6.15 1.84
CA TRP A 75 7.85 -5.95 2.67
C TRP A 75 7.98 -6.78 3.95
N LEU A 76 7.98 -6.12 5.10
CA LEU A 76 8.18 -6.75 6.40
C LEU A 76 6.86 -6.94 7.14
N ASP A 77 6.06 -5.88 7.22
CA ASP A 77 4.80 -5.93 7.97
C ASP A 77 3.90 -4.81 7.50
N ASP A 78 2.60 -4.99 7.71
CA ASP A 78 1.61 -3.97 7.43
C ASP A 78 0.43 -4.04 8.38
N GLN A 79 -0.25 -2.91 8.53
CA GLN A 79 -1.42 -2.78 9.38
C GLN A 79 -2.38 -1.76 8.78
N ILE A 80 -3.65 -2.13 8.73
CA ILE A 80 -4.75 -1.27 8.32
C ILE A 80 -5.61 -0.94 9.54
N VAL A 81 -5.83 0.35 9.76
CA VAL A 81 -6.72 0.88 10.79
C VAL A 81 -7.84 1.67 10.12
N SER A 82 -9.08 1.25 10.32
CA SER A 82 -10.25 2.01 9.87
C SER A 82 -10.54 3.18 10.82
N GLN A 83 -10.67 4.39 10.28
CA GLN A 83 -11.02 5.60 11.01
C GLN A 83 -12.18 6.32 10.30
N GLY A 84 -13.41 5.88 10.59
CA GLY A 84 -14.62 6.46 10.01
C GLY A 84 -14.69 6.21 8.50
N SER A 85 -14.49 7.25 7.69
CA SER A 85 -14.59 7.21 6.23
C SER A 85 -13.28 6.92 5.51
N PHE A 86 -12.17 6.74 6.23
CA PHE A 86 -10.87 6.48 5.63
C PHE A 86 -10.13 5.35 6.34
N LEU A 87 -9.14 4.82 5.64
CA LEU A 87 -8.21 3.80 6.11
C LEU A 87 -6.85 4.45 6.35
N VAL A 88 -6.16 4.00 7.39
CA VAL A 88 -4.75 4.32 7.63
C VAL A 88 -3.98 3.02 7.49
N VAL A 89 -3.17 2.95 6.44
CA VAL A 89 -2.31 1.83 6.11
C VAL A 89 -0.89 2.16 6.56
N LYS A 90 -0.37 1.39 7.51
CA LYS A 90 1.00 1.48 7.98
C LYS A 90 1.76 0.31 7.39
N MET A 91 2.87 0.57 6.72
CA MET A 91 3.71 -0.45 6.09
C MET A 91 5.14 -0.29 6.60
N GLN A 92 5.79 -1.42 6.81
CA GLN A 92 7.20 -1.49 7.17
C GLN A 92 7.94 -2.27 6.09
N PHE A 93 9.07 -1.72 5.69
CA PHE A 93 9.94 -2.32 4.69
C PHE A 93 11.34 -2.46 5.26
N ARG A 94 12.04 -3.50 4.83
CA ARG A 94 13.42 -3.77 5.22
C ARG A 94 14.33 -3.58 4.03
N SER A 95 15.42 -2.85 4.22
CA SER A 95 16.59 -2.87 3.34
C SER A 95 17.75 -3.58 4.06
N GLN A 96 18.91 -3.68 3.39
CA GLN A 96 20.10 -4.26 4.00
C GLN A 96 20.56 -3.50 5.27
N CYS A 97 20.34 -2.18 5.32
CA CYS A 97 20.90 -1.31 6.35
C CYS A 97 19.86 -0.66 7.27
N ALA A 98 18.57 -0.69 6.93
CA ALA A 98 17.54 0.04 7.67
C ALA A 98 16.15 -0.61 7.57
N ILE A 99 15.28 -0.20 8.49
CA ILE A 99 13.83 -0.42 8.40
C ILE A 99 13.21 0.92 8.03
N HIS A 100 12.41 0.92 6.97
CA HIS A 100 11.66 2.05 6.47
C HIS A 100 10.20 1.92 6.87
N LYS A 101 9.55 3.04 7.16
CA LYS A 101 8.13 3.09 7.51
C LYS A 101 7.42 4.00 6.54
N LEU A 102 6.26 3.55 6.06
CA LEU A 102 5.37 4.34 5.22
C LEU A 102 3.97 4.27 5.81
N THR A 103 3.44 5.40 6.25
CA THR A 103 2.05 5.52 6.69
C THR A 103 1.27 6.29 5.63
N VAL A 104 0.25 5.65 5.08
CA VAL A 104 -0.61 6.21 4.04
C VAL A 104 -2.05 6.25 4.55
N LYS A 105 -2.68 7.42 4.44
CA LYS A 105 -4.12 7.54 4.54
C LYS A 105 -4.72 7.30 3.16
N CYS A 106 -5.73 6.45 3.04
CA CYS A 106 -6.45 6.23 1.78
C CYS A 106 -7.95 6.06 2.02
N SER A 107 -8.75 6.17 0.96
CA SER A 107 -10.19 5.86 1.01
C SER A 107 -10.49 4.37 0.87
N ASP A 108 -9.65 3.66 0.12
CA ASP A 108 -9.83 2.25 -0.24
C ASP A 108 -8.49 1.65 -0.72
N TYR A 109 -8.42 0.33 -0.84
CA TYR A 109 -7.26 -0.37 -1.38
C TYR A 109 -7.64 -1.56 -2.26
N GLU A 110 -6.76 -1.93 -3.19
CA GLU A 110 -6.92 -3.09 -4.07
C GLU A 110 -5.60 -3.89 -4.16
N LEU A 111 -5.72 -5.21 -4.16
CA LEU A 111 -4.60 -6.13 -4.40
C LEU A 111 -4.69 -6.67 -5.83
N ILE A 112 -3.72 -6.33 -6.67
CA ILE A 112 -3.65 -6.75 -8.07
C ILE A 112 -2.92 -8.09 -8.17
N LYS A 113 -3.49 -9.06 -8.90
CA LYS A 113 -2.93 -10.40 -9.10
C LYS A 113 -2.28 -10.59 -10.48
#